data_AF-A0A9Q1RPL0-F1
#
_entry.id   AF-A0A9Q1RPL0-F1
#
_cell.length_a   1.000
_cell.length_b   1.000
_cell.length_c   1.000
_cell.angle_alpha   90.00
_cell.angle_beta   90.00
_cell.angle_gamma   90.00
#
_symmetry.space_group_name_H-M   'P 1'
#
loop_
_entity.id
_entity.type
_entity.pdbx_description
1 polymer ?
#
loop_
_entity_poly.entity_id
_entity_poly.type
_entity_poly.pdbx_seq_one_letter_code
_entity_poly.pdbx_strand_id
1 'polypeptide(L)'
;MFNKLWGGGQQPQQRPQEGNNDSWYPPSVGSSQSPGSSRPGTPSSSGSYGVQRPTDRPSLASHVSPAEASGIIAALKDKSVDELRNLLSNKDAYQNFLLSLEPVKTQNKVRDDLRNETLQLARENIEREPRIMELRNQCRIIRTTELAAAQERLHELERRKEELLKFYSPSSLLHRLQDAMNKTDEESESLDKQLLEGVIDLTTFVQKYKKLRHSYHKRALTHLAAKTSATG
;
A
#
# COMPACT_ATOMS: atom_id res chain seq x y z
N MET A 1 -29.92 29.89 28.22
CA MET A 1 -29.83 28.64 29.01
C MET A 1 -28.35 28.34 29.21
N PHE A 2 -27.85 28.55 30.43
CA PHE A 2 -26.47 28.30 30.85
C PHE A 2 -26.39 26.91 31.49
N ASN A 3 -25.39 26.10 31.12
CA ASN A 3 -24.96 24.90 31.87
C ASN A 3 -23.42 24.95 31.99
N LYS A 4 -22.87 25.23 33.20
CA LYS A 4 -22.38 24.26 34.22
C LYS A 4 -21.23 23.40 33.66
N LEU A 5 -19.94 23.66 33.92
CA LEU A 5 -19.14 23.77 35.16
C LEU A 5 -18.94 22.45 35.94
N TRP A 6 -17.78 21.84 35.67
CA TRP A 6 -16.86 21.00 36.47
C TRP A 6 -17.30 19.79 37.31
N GLY A 7 -16.57 18.69 37.10
CA GLY A 7 -16.35 17.53 37.97
C GLY A 7 -15.72 16.40 37.13
N GLY A 8 -14.60 15.76 37.43
CA GLY A 8 -13.67 15.81 38.56
C GLY A 8 -12.43 14.93 38.26
N GLY A 9 -11.57 14.74 39.27
CA GLY A 9 -10.66 13.58 39.38
C GLY A 9 -9.23 13.74 38.84
N GLN A 10 -8.27 13.94 39.74
CA GLN A 10 -6.83 13.69 39.54
C GLN A 10 -6.50 12.19 39.74
N GLN A 11 -5.61 11.61 38.91
CA GLN A 11 -4.30 11.01 39.27
C GLN A 11 -3.68 10.21 38.11
N PRO A 12 -2.36 9.88 38.11
CA PRO A 12 -1.47 10.15 36.99
C PRO A 12 -0.86 8.88 36.35
N GLN A 13 0.14 9.09 35.47
CA GLN A 13 1.20 8.17 35.01
C GLN A 13 1.01 7.56 33.60
N GLN A 14 1.88 7.91 32.66
CA GLN A 14 2.98 7.04 32.17
C GLN A 14 3.61 7.62 30.87
N ARG A 15 4.93 7.69 30.89
CA ARG A 15 5.84 8.09 29.79
C ARG A 15 5.69 7.12 28.60
N PRO A 16 5.66 7.57 27.33
CA PRO A 16 5.80 6.63 26.22
C PRO A 16 7.25 6.16 26.10
N GLN A 17 7.45 4.85 26.28
CA GLN A 17 8.69 4.15 25.97
C GLN A 17 8.96 4.21 24.46
N GLU A 18 10.21 4.48 24.10
CA GLU A 18 10.76 4.31 22.75
C GLU A 18 10.64 2.82 22.34
N GLY A 19 9.78 2.55 21.35
CA GLY A 19 9.61 1.22 20.77
C GLY A 19 10.61 0.99 19.65
N ASN A 20 11.68 0.29 19.96
CA ASN A 20 12.65 -0.26 19.01
C ASN A 20 11.95 -1.26 18.07
N ASN A 21 11.61 -0.84 16.85
CA ASN A 21 10.92 -1.65 15.85
C ASN A 21 11.86 -2.08 14.71
N ASP A 22 12.84 -2.93 15.03
CA ASP A 22 13.53 -3.74 14.03
C ASP A 22 12.82 -5.10 13.92
N SER A 23 11.71 -5.13 13.19
CA SER A 23 11.05 -6.38 12.76
C SER A 23 11.16 -6.50 11.25
N TRP A 24 12.03 -7.42 10.81
CA TRP A 24 12.37 -7.68 9.41
C TRP A 24 11.24 -8.33 8.56
N TYR A 25 10.03 -8.48 9.11
CA TYR A 25 8.90 -9.08 8.43
C TYR A 25 7.65 -8.19 8.51
N PRO A 26 6.95 -7.95 7.39
CA PRO A 26 5.70 -7.19 7.42
C PRO A 26 4.61 -8.01 8.14
N PRO A 27 3.76 -7.39 8.98
CA PRO A 27 2.60 -8.07 9.53
C PRO A 27 1.57 -8.27 8.41
N SER A 28 1.17 -9.52 8.19
CA SER A 28 0.05 -9.87 7.32
C SER A 28 -1.25 -9.34 7.93
N VAL A 29 -1.81 -8.30 7.33
CA VAL A 29 -3.14 -7.80 7.68
C VAL A 29 -4.20 -8.75 7.13
N GLY A 30 -4.92 -9.41 8.04
CA GLY A 30 -6.10 -10.18 7.72
C GLY A 30 -7.34 -9.29 7.59
N SER A 31 -8.19 -9.66 6.62
CA SER A 31 -9.63 -9.39 6.54
C SER A 31 -10.11 -8.00 6.10
N SER A 32 -10.49 -7.90 4.82
CA SER A 32 -11.72 -7.22 4.42
C SER A 32 -12.41 -8.02 3.30
N GLN A 33 -13.67 -8.38 3.54
CA GLN A 33 -14.56 -9.03 2.57
C GLN A 33 -15.18 -7.96 1.68
N SER A 34 -15.15 -8.14 0.36
CA SER A 34 -16.21 -7.73 -0.58
C SER A 34 -16.03 -8.44 -1.93
N PRO A 35 -17.12 -8.74 -2.66
CA PRO A 35 -17.11 -9.71 -3.76
C PRO A 35 -17.05 -9.02 -5.13
N GLY A 36 -16.26 -9.59 -6.05
CA GLY A 36 -16.45 -9.35 -7.49
C GLY A 36 -15.16 -9.15 -8.30
N SER A 37 -15.07 -9.95 -9.38
CA SER A 37 -14.27 -9.74 -10.59
C SER A 37 -12.83 -10.28 -10.62
N SER A 38 -12.76 -11.52 -11.10
CA SER A 38 -11.89 -12.06 -12.17
C SER A 38 -10.50 -11.44 -12.39
N ARG A 39 -9.46 -12.20 -12.03
CA ARG A 39 -8.13 -12.12 -12.65
C ARG A 39 -7.59 -13.52 -12.98
N PRO A 40 -6.72 -13.64 -14.01
CA PRO A 40 -6.42 -14.90 -14.68
C PRO A 40 -5.52 -15.82 -13.82
N GLY A 41 -5.79 -17.12 -13.86
CA GLY A 41 -5.00 -18.13 -13.19
C GLY A 41 -3.60 -18.25 -13.81
N THR A 42 -2.58 -18.17 -12.97
CA THR A 42 -1.23 -18.63 -13.30
C THR A 42 -1.17 -20.16 -13.12
N PRO A 43 -0.46 -20.88 -14.00
CA PRO A 43 -0.40 -22.34 -13.94
C PRO A 43 0.33 -22.78 -12.67
N SER A 44 -0.37 -23.52 -11.82
CA SER A 44 0.23 -24.23 -10.70
C SER A 44 1.01 -25.43 -11.25
N SER A 45 2.32 -25.29 -11.41
CA SER A 45 3.19 -26.45 -11.45
C SER A 45 3.41 -26.89 -10.00
N SER A 46 2.77 -27.98 -9.64
CA SER A 46 2.91 -28.67 -8.36
C SER A 46 4.37 -29.10 -8.11
N GLY A 47 5.13 -28.23 -7.46
CA GLY A 47 6.39 -28.57 -6.78
C GLY A 47 6.09 -28.75 -5.30
N SER A 48 5.80 -29.98 -4.87
CA SER A 48 5.53 -30.32 -3.48
C SER A 48 6.81 -30.22 -2.64
N TYR A 49 7.09 -29.06 -2.05
CA TYR A 49 8.05 -28.96 -0.93
C TYR A 49 7.32 -29.31 0.37
N GLY A 50 7.01 -30.59 0.53
CA GLY A 50 6.56 -31.12 1.80
C GLY A 50 7.73 -31.16 2.77
N VAL A 51 7.76 -30.25 3.74
CA VAL A 51 8.57 -30.45 4.96
C VAL A 51 7.90 -31.58 5.74
N GLN A 52 8.36 -32.80 5.52
CA GLN A 52 8.00 -33.93 6.36
C GLN A 52 8.85 -33.89 7.64
N ARG A 53 8.15 -33.80 8.77
CA ARG A 53 8.64 -34.12 10.12
C ARG A 53 9.18 -35.56 10.12
N PRO A 54 10.41 -35.85 10.57
CA PRO A 54 10.91 -37.22 10.61
C PRO A 54 10.40 -37.87 11.89
N THR A 55 9.23 -38.51 11.82
CA THR A 55 8.81 -39.51 12.80
C THR A 55 8.65 -40.81 12.00
N ASP A 56 9.33 -41.85 12.47
CA ASP A 56 9.38 -43.21 11.92
C ASP A 56 10.17 -43.40 10.62
N ARG A 57 11.51 -43.44 10.75
CA ARG A 57 12.40 -44.10 9.79
C ARG A 57 12.51 -45.57 10.21
N PRO A 58 11.86 -46.53 9.51
CA PRO A 58 12.25 -47.93 9.67
C PRO A 58 13.71 -48.01 9.22
N SER A 59 14.52 -48.71 10.01
CA SER A 59 15.93 -48.98 9.81
C SER A 59 16.28 -49.06 8.32
N LEU A 60 16.93 -48.01 7.79
CA LEU A 60 17.52 -48.04 6.46
C LEU A 60 18.70 -49.01 6.57
N ALA A 61 18.40 -50.30 6.42
CA ALA A 61 19.40 -51.31 6.16
C ALA A 61 20.24 -50.79 4.98
N SER A 62 21.51 -50.56 5.25
CA SER A 62 22.53 -50.14 4.30
C SER A 62 22.69 -51.22 3.24
N HIS A 63 21.78 -51.29 2.27
CA HIS A 63 22.00 -52.06 1.07
C HIS A 63 22.85 -51.21 0.15
N VAL A 64 24.17 -51.43 0.24
CA VAL A 64 25.09 -51.08 -0.85
C VAL A 64 24.54 -51.75 -2.10
N SER A 65 24.32 -50.99 -3.17
CA SER A 65 23.79 -51.58 -4.39
C SER A 65 24.76 -52.67 -4.91
N PRO A 66 24.26 -53.74 -5.56
CA PRO A 66 25.13 -54.78 -6.09
C PRO A 66 26.25 -54.25 -7.00
N ALA A 67 26.00 -53.14 -7.71
CA ALA A 67 26.98 -52.46 -8.54
C ALA A 67 28.09 -51.77 -7.71
N GLU A 68 27.73 -51.05 -6.64
CA GLU A 68 28.70 -50.42 -5.74
C GLU A 68 29.53 -51.46 -4.97
N ALA A 69 28.89 -52.53 -4.50
CA ALA A 69 29.58 -53.63 -3.82
C ALA A 69 30.56 -54.33 -4.76
N SER A 70 30.19 -54.52 -6.03
CA SER A 70 31.08 -55.10 -7.05
C SER A 70 32.31 -54.22 -7.32
N GLY A 71 32.14 -52.89 -7.33
CA GLY A 71 33.26 -51.95 -7.49
C GLY A 71 34.25 -51.98 -6.32
N ILE A 72 33.75 -52.10 -5.08
CA ILE A 72 34.59 -52.22 -3.88
C ILE A 72 35.34 -53.57 -3.87
N ILE A 73 34.66 -54.66 -4.23
CA ILE A 73 35.27 -55.99 -4.32
C ILE A 73 36.37 -56.02 -5.39
N ALA A 74 36.15 -55.37 -6.54
CA ALA A 74 37.16 -55.24 -7.58
C ALA A 74 38.41 -54.49 -7.06
N ALA A 75 38.23 -53.38 -6.33
CA ALA A 75 39.33 -52.61 -5.75
C ALA A 75 40.12 -53.36 -4.66
N LEU A 76 39.52 -54.36 -4.02
CA LEU A 76 40.16 -55.23 -3.02
C LEU A 76 40.86 -56.44 -3.65
N LYS A 77 40.36 -56.94 -4.79
CA LYS A 77 40.86 -58.15 -5.46
C LYS A 77 42.31 -58.02 -5.95
N ASP A 78 42.72 -56.82 -6.34
CA ASP A 78 44.05 -56.56 -6.90
C ASP A 78 45.12 -56.30 -5.82
N LYS A 79 44.77 -56.41 -4.52
CA LYS A 79 45.68 -56.18 -3.39
C LYS A 79 46.38 -57.46 -2.93
N SER A 80 47.61 -57.31 -2.43
CA SER A 80 48.35 -58.44 -1.85
C SER A 80 47.81 -58.82 -0.46
N VAL A 81 48.13 -60.03 0.00
CA VAL A 81 47.71 -60.51 1.34
C VAL A 81 48.25 -59.62 2.46
N ASP A 82 49.47 -59.11 2.32
CA ASP A 82 50.07 -58.23 3.32
C ASP A 82 49.42 -56.85 3.33
N GLU A 83 49.01 -56.33 2.16
CA GLU A 83 48.22 -55.10 2.05
C GLU A 83 46.84 -55.27 2.67
N LEU A 84 46.18 -56.40 2.46
CA LEU A 84 44.87 -56.71 3.06
C LEU A 84 44.96 -56.87 4.59
N ARG A 85 46.02 -57.51 5.10
CA ARG A 85 46.29 -57.58 6.55
C ARG A 85 46.56 -56.20 7.13
N ASN A 86 47.34 -55.38 6.43
CA ASN A 86 47.58 -54.00 6.84
C ASN A 86 46.28 -53.18 6.84
N LEU A 87 45.42 -53.34 5.82
CA LEU A 87 44.08 -52.73 5.77
C LEU A 87 43.18 -53.16 6.95
N LEU A 88 43.31 -54.40 7.43
CA LEU A 88 42.52 -54.90 8.55
C LEU A 88 43.04 -54.42 9.91
N SER A 89 44.35 -54.27 10.06
CA SER A 89 45.00 -53.95 11.35
C SER A 89 45.33 -52.46 11.53
N ASN A 90 45.53 -51.72 10.44
CA ASN A 90 45.90 -50.30 10.46
C ASN A 90 44.72 -49.42 10.03
N LYS A 91 44.20 -48.65 10.98
CA LYS A 91 43.04 -47.75 10.79
C LYS A 91 43.31 -46.67 9.75
N ASP A 92 44.51 -46.11 9.71
CA ASP A 92 44.85 -45.05 8.74
C ASP A 92 44.98 -45.63 7.33
N ALA A 93 45.52 -46.84 7.19
CA ALA A 93 45.56 -47.55 5.91
C ALA A 93 44.15 -47.83 5.37
N TYR A 94 43.24 -48.25 6.25
CA TYR A 94 41.83 -48.44 5.90
C TYR A 94 41.15 -47.12 5.50
N GLN A 95 41.35 -46.06 6.26
CA GLN A 95 40.72 -44.77 5.99
C GLN A 95 41.24 -44.14 4.68
N ASN A 96 42.54 -44.26 4.40
CA ASN A 96 43.12 -43.82 3.14
C ASN A 96 42.59 -44.62 1.95
N PHE A 97 42.40 -45.94 2.09
CA PHE A 97 41.75 -46.75 1.07
C PHE A 97 40.29 -46.34 0.87
N LEU A 98 39.54 -46.13 1.94
CA LEU A 98 38.14 -45.70 1.85
C LEU A 98 38.02 -44.35 1.12
N LEU A 99 38.92 -43.40 1.39
CA LEU A 99 38.98 -42.11 0.69
C LEU A 99 39.45 -42.23 -0.77
N SER A 100 40.13 -43.31 -1.15
CA SER A 100 40.58 -43.54 -2.52
C SER A 100 39.51 -44.14 -3.42
N LEU A 101 38.44 -44.71 -2.85
CA LEU A 101 37.29 -45.27 -3.58
C LEU A 101 36.51 -44.16 -4.32
N GLU A 102 36.24 -44.39 -5.61
CA GLU A 102 35.49 -43.43 -6.45
C GLU A 102 34.10 -43.05 -5.91
N PRO A 103 33.28 -43.98 -5.35
CA PRO A 103 32.02 -43.60 -4.72
C PRO A 103 32.20 -42.59 -3.57
N VAL A 104 33.24 -42.76 -2.76
CA VAL A 104 33.53 -41.89 -1.61
C VAL A 104 34.07 -40.53 -2.08
N LYS A 105 34.95 -40.50 -3.08
CA LYS A 105 35.40 -39.24 -3.69
C LYS A 105 34.25 -38.47 -4.32
N THR A 106 33.39 -39.16 -5.06
CA THR A 106 32.21 -38.55 -5.70
C THR A 106 31.27 -37.97 -4.65
N GLN A 107 30.97 -38.72 -3.59
CA GLN A 107 30.11 -38.24 -2.51
C GLN A 107 30.72 -37.06 -1.74
N ASN A 108 32.02 -37.10 -1.45
CA ASN A 108 32.72 -35.98 -0.82
C ASN A 108 32.71 -34.73 -1.71
N LYS A 109 32.94 -34.90 -3.02
CA LYS A 109 32.86 -33.80 -3.98
C LYS A 109 31.48 -33.17 -3.99
N VAL A 110 30.41 -33.97 -4.10
CA VAL A 110 29.02 -33.48 -4.03
C VAL A 110 28.78 -32.72 -2.72
N ARG A 111 29.21 -33.26 -1.58
CA ARG A 111 29.08 -32.59 -0.28
C ARG A 111 29.79 -31.23 -0.27
N ASP A 112 31.02 -31.19 -0.78
CA ASP A 112 31.83 -29.97 -0.78
C ASP A 112 31.27 -28.92 -1.75
N ASP A 113 30.80 -29.35 -2.92
CA ASP A 113 30.12 -28.49 -3.90
C ASP A 113 28.84 -27.88 -3.29
N LEU A 114 27.98 -28.69 -2.65
CA LEU A 114 26.78 -28.19 -1.94
C LEU A 114 27.14 -27.19 -0.83
N ARG A 115 28.19 -27.50 -0.05
CA ARG A 115 28.65 -26.61 1.02
C ARG A 115 29.12 -25.27 0.46
N ASN A 116 29.89 -25.29 -0.62
CA ASN A 116 30.42 -24.10 -1.26
C ASN A 116 29.30 -23.25 -1.87
N GLU A 117 28.34 -23.87 -2.57
CA GLU A 117 27.18 -23.19 -3.12
C GLU A 117 26.32 -22.55 -2.03
N THR A 118 26.05 -23.28 -0.94
CA THR A 118 25.30 -22.75 0.21
C THR A 118 25.99 -21.53 0.81
N LEU A 119 27.31 -21.57 0.96
CA LEU A 119 28.09 -20.44 1.48
C LEU A 119 28.07 -19.26 0.52
N GLN A 120 28.17 -19.51 -0.79
CA GLN A 120 28.12 -18.46 -1.80
C GLN A 120 26.75 -17.77 -1.81
N LEU A 121 25.66 -18.53 -1.81
CA LEU A 121 24.30 -17.99 -1.72
C LEU A 121 24.08 -17.18 -0.43
N ALA A 122 24.59 -17.66 0.70
CA ALA A 122 24.50 -16.93 1.96
C ALA A 122 25.23 -15.58 1.89
N ARG A 123 26.43 -15.54 1.29
CA ARG A 123 27.20 -14.30 1.08
C ARG A 123 26.46 -13.33 0.17
N GLU A 124 25.97 -13.79 -0.97
CA GLU A 124 25.21 -12.95 -1.92
C GLU A 124 23.92 -12.41 -1.29
N ASN A 125 23.24 -13.20 -0.45
CA ASN A 125 22.06 -12.74 0.27
C ASN A 125 22.38 -11.61 1.25
N ILE A 126 23.46 -11.75 2.02
CA ILE A 126 23.92 -10.71 2.95
C ILE A 126 24.34 -9.45 2.18
N GLU A 127 25.00 -9.61 1.03
CA GLU A 127 25.42 -8.47 0.19
C GLU A 127 24.23 -7.71 -0.42
N ARG A 128 23.11 -8.39 -0.71
CA ARG A 128 21.89 -7.76 -1.23
C ARG A 128 21.07 -7.06 -0.14
N GLU A 129 21.27 -7.38 1.13
CA GLU A 129 20.50 -6.81 2.24
C GLU A 129 20.56 -5.27 2.33
N PRO A 130 21.74 -4.61 2.25
CA PRO A 130 21.83 -3.15 2.25
C PRO A 130 21.03 -2.52 1.12
N ARG A 131 21.07 -3.11 -0.08
CA ARG A 131 20.33 -2.60 -1.24
C ARG A 131 18.83 -2.71 -1.06
N ILE A 132 18.35 -3.82 -0.49
CA ILE A 132 16.93 -4.00 -0.16
C ILE A 132 16.49 -2.97 0.88
N MET A 133 17.31 -2.72 1.89
CA MET A 133 17.02 -1.75 2.95
C MET A 133 16.97 -0.32 2.41
N GLU A 134 17.91 0.05 1.53
CA GLU A 134 17.93 1.35 0.87
C GLU A 134 16.67 1.57 0.03
N LEU A 135 16.29 0.60 -0.80
CA LEU A 135 15.07 0.68 -1.62
C LEU A 135 13.81 0.79 -0.75
N ARG A 136 13.73 0.03 0.35
CA ARG A 136 12.62 0.15 1.32
C ARG A 136 12.56 1.55 1.92
N ASN A 137 13.70 2.12 2.29
CA ASN A 137 13.78 3.48 2.83
C ASN A 137 13.33 4.52 1.79
N GLN A 138 13.82 4.41 0.54
CA GLN A 138 13.40 5.30 -0.55
C GLN A 138 11.89 5.23 -0.79
N CYS A 139 11.32 4.02 -0.89
CA CYS A 139 9.87 3.85 -1.02
C CYS A 139 9.09 4.46 0.16
N ARG A 140 9.62 4.34 1.38
CA ARG A 140 9.00 4.96 2.56
C ARG A 140 9.03 6.48 2.44
N ILE A 141 10.16 7.07 2.09
CA ILE A 141 10.31 8.52 1.91
C ILE A 141 9.30 9.01 0.86
N ILE A 142 9.33 8.46 -0.35
CA ILE A 142 8.42 8.84 -1.45
C ILE A 142 6.95 8.76 -1.00
N ARG A 143 6.58 7.69 -0.26
CA ARG A 143 5.21 7.55 0.25
C ARG A 143 4.86 8.63 1.27
N THR A 144 5.76 8.95 2.19
CA THR A 144 5.47 9.90 3.29
C THR A 144 5.66 11.36 2.91
N THR A 145 6.41 11.66 1.86
CA THR A 145 6.69 13.04 1.44
C THR A 145 5.95 13.38 0.15
N GLU A 146 6.39 12.80 -0.97
CA GLU A 146 5.92 13.17 -2.31
C GLU A 146 4.48 12.75 -2.55
N LEU A 147 4.13 11.49 -2.24
CA LEU A 147 2.77 10.98 -2.44
C LEU A 147 1.79 11.70 -1.52
N ALA A 148 2.12 11.86 -0.24
CA ALA A 148 1.28 12.56 0.72
C ALA A 148 1.03 14.02 0.29
N ALA A 149 2.07 14.75 -0.12
CA ALA A 149 1.93 16.12 -0.59
C ALA A 149 1.12 16.24 -1.90
N ALA A 150 1.28 15.28 -2.82
CA ALA A 150 0.47 15.23 -4.05
C ALA A 150 -1.01 14.97 -3.74
N GLN A 151 -1.31 14.06 -2.81
CA GLN A 151 -2.67 13.77 -2.36
C GLN A 151 -3.32 14.97 -1.67
N GLU A 152 -2.59 15.67 -0.80
CA GLU A 152 -3.08 16.89 -0.15
C GLU A 152 -3.44 17.96 -1.19
N ARG A 153 -2.55 18.20 -2.17
CA ARG A 153 -2.83 19.15 -3.25
C ARG A 153 -4.03 18.75 -4.10
N LEU A 154 -4.18 17.45 -4.39
CA LEU A 154 -5.33 16.95 -5.13
C LEU A 154 -6.63 17.24 -4.37
N HIS A 155 -6.70 16.87 -3.09
CA HIS A 155 -7.88 17.10 -2.26
C HIS A 155 -8.22 18.59 -2.12
N GLU A 156 -7.22 19.45 -1.99
CA GLU A 156 -7.43 20.91 -1.95
C GLU A 156 -8.00 21.44 -3.29
N LEU A 157 -7.52 20.94 -4.43
CA LEU A 157 -8.06 21.31 -5.74
C LEU A 157 -9.48 20.77 -5.95
N GLU A 158 -9.77 19.55 -5.52
CA GLU A 158 -11.11 18.97 -5.56
C GLU A 158 -12.10 19.78 -4.72
N ARG A 159 -11.71 20.17 -3.50
CA ARG A 159 -12.50 21.04 -2.62
C ARG A 159 -12.79 22.38 -3.30
N ARG A 160 -11.78 23.05 -3.86
CA ARG A 160 -11.97 24.32 -4.59
C ARG A 160 -12.89 24.17 -5.79
N LYS A 161 -12.75 23.07 -6.54
CA LYS A 161 -13.63 22.76 -7.66
C LYS A 161 -15.07 22.59 -7.20
N GLU A 162 -15.32 21.84 -6.13
CA GLU A 162 -16.65 21.62 -5.59
C GLU A 162 -17.29 22.92 -5.10
N GLU A 163 -16.54 23.76 -4.40
CA GLU A 163 -16.98 25.09 -3.97
C GLU A 163 -17.35 25.98 -5.15
N LEU A 164 -16.53 25.97 -6.20
CA LEU A 164 -16.78 26.73 -7.42
C LEU A 164 -18.04 26.22 -8.13
N LEU A 165 -18.19 24.91 -8.30
CA LEU A 165 -19.37 24.31 -8.91
C LEU A 165 -20.65 24.61 -8.10
N LYS A 166 -20.55 24.60 -6.77
CA LYS A 166 -21.67 24.98 -5.90
C LYS A 166 -22.02 26.46 -6.08
N PHE A 167 -21.03 27.34 -6.04
CA PHE A 167 -21.24 28.79 -6.16
C PHE A 167 -21.81 29.20 -7.53
N TYR A 168 -21.38 28.54 -8.59
CA TYR A 168 -21.86 28.75 -9.97
C TYR A 168 -22.94 27.75 -10.38
N SER A 169 -23.52 27.02 -9.43
CA SER A 169 -24.63 26.12 -9.73
C SER A 169 -25.82 26.91 -10.28
N PRO A 170 -26.60 26.34 -11.21
CA PRO A 170 -27.78 27.02 -11.77
C PRO A 170 -28.74 27.52 -10.69
N SER A 171 -28.95 26.73 -9.63
CA SER A 171 -29.79 27.10 -8.48
C SER A 171 -29.22 28.27 -7.69
N SER A 172 -27.92 28.28 -7.39
CA SER A 172 -27.27 29.41 -6.69
C SER A 172 -27.29 30.69 -7.52
N LEU A 173 -27.09 30.61 -8.84
CA LEU A 173 -27.18 31.76 -9.73
C LEU A 173 -28.61 32.31 -9.84
N LEU A 174 -29.62 31.43 -9.96
CA LEU A 174 -31.03 31.82 -9.95
C LEU A 174 -31.43 32.47 -8.62
N HIS A 175 -31.00 31.91 -7.49
CA HIS A 175 -31.26 32.49 -6.17
C HIS A 175 -30.67 33.89 -6.05
N ARG A 176 -29.40 34.08 -6.42
CA ARG A 176 -28.75 35.41 -6.40
C ARG A 176 -29.44 36.41 -7.32
N LEU A 177 -29.96 35.95 -8.46
CA LEU A 177 -30.73 36.78 -9.37
C LEU A 177 -32.08 37.19 -8.76
N GLN A 178 -32.75 36.26 -8.07
CA GLN A 178 -33.99 36.51 -7.33
C GLN A 178 -33.75 37.50 -6.17
N ASP A 179 -32.69 37.35 -5.39
CA ASP A 179 -32.32 38.29 -4.33
C ASP A 179 -32.08 39.70 -4.88
N ALA A 180 -31.39 39.80 -6.01
CA ALA A 180 -31.15 41.09 -6.68
C ALA A 180 -32.43 41.72 -7.22
N MET A 181 -33.42 40.91 -7.63
CA MET A 181 -34.76 41.40 -8.00
C MET A 181 -35.48 41.95 -6.78
N ASN A 182 -35.58 41.18 -5.70
CA ASN A 182 -36.26 41.58 -4.45
C ASN A 182 -35.65 42.88 -3.91
N LYS A 183 -34.32 42.97 -3.87
CA LYS A 183 -33.62 44.20 -3.44
C LYS A 183 -33.96 45.42 -4.30
N THR A 184 -34.05 45.26 -5.62
CA THR A 184 -34.39 46.38 -6.51
C THR A 184 -35.87 46.80 -6.34
N ASP A 185 -36.73 45.85 -6.01
CA ASP A 185 -38.14 46.10 -5.71
C ASP A 185 -38.29 46.88 -4.39
N GLU A 186 -37.60 46.43 -3.33
CA GLU A 186 -37.52 47.13 -2.03
C GLU A 186 -36.94 48.56 -2.18
N GLU A 187 -35.90 48.74 -3.00
CA GLU A 187 -35.36 50.07 -3.33
C GLU A 187 -36.38 50.95 -4.05
N SER A 188 -37.23 50.36 -4.90
CA SER A 188 -38.31 51.08 -5.60
C SER A 188 -39.40 51.51 -4.61
N GLU A 189 -39.81 50.64 -3.70
CA GLU A 189 -40.78 50.97 -2.64
C GLU A 189 -40.23 52.03 -1.66
N SER A 190 -38.94 51.98 -1.34
CA SER A 190 -38.29 53.02 -0.52
C SER A 190 -38.30 54.37 -1.24
N LEU A 191 -38.09 54.37 -2.55
CA LEU A 191 -38.17 55.58 -3.37
C LEU A 191 -39.61 56.14 -3.43
N ASP A 192 -40.61 55.27 -3.51
CA ASP A 192 -42.04 55.65 -3.44
C ASP A 192 -42.34 56.34 -2.10
N LYS A 193 -41.86 55.78 -0.97
CA LYS A 193 -42.01 56.39 0.36
C LYS A 193 -41.37 57.77 0.45
N GLN A 194 -40.15 57.94 -0.07
CA GLN A 194 -39.45 59.23 -0.09
C GLN A 194 -40.22 60.31 -0.87
N LEU A 195 -40.93 59.94 -1.94
CA LEU A 195 -41.78 60.88 -2.67
C LEU A 195 -42.99 61.30 -1.82
N LEU A 196 -43.65 60.35 -1.15
CA LEU A 196 -44.81 60.63 -0.29
C LEU A 196 -44.45 61.50 0.92
N GLU A 197 -43.25 61.31 1.45
CA GLU A 197 -42.70 62.11 2.55
C GLU A 197 -42.18 63.49 2.09
N GLY A 198 -42.17 63.76 0.78
CA GLY A 198 -41.68 65.02 0.20
C GLY A 198 -40.16 65.18 0.25
N VAL A 199 -39.41 64.10 0.51
CA VAL A 199 -37.94 64.10 0.58
C VAL A 199 -37.31 64.29 -0.81
N ILE A 200 -38.01 63.85 -1.86
CA ILE A 200 -37.60 63.99 -3.25
C ILE A 200 -38.71 64.62 -4.11
N ASP A 201 -38.33 65.37 -5.14
CA ASP A 201 -39.27 65.94 -6.10
C ASP A 201 -39.69 64.91 -7.15
N LEU A 202 -40.84 65.17 -7.79
CA LEU A 202 -41.44 64.28 -8.78
C LEU A 202 -40.51 63.99 -9.97
N THR A 203 -39.73 64.98 -10.42
CA THR A 203 -38.85 64.80 -11.59
C THR A 203 -37.73 63.83 -11.26
N THR A 204 -37.09 64.01 -10.11
CA THR A 204 -36.04 63.09 -9.61
C THR A 204 -36.59 61.69 -9.35
N PHE A 205 -37.79 61.61 -8.76
CA PHE A 205 -38.48 60.34 -8.55
C PHE A 205 -38.66 59.57 -9.86
N VAL A 206 -39.31 60.17 -10.86
CA VAL A 206 -39.62 59.51 -12.14
C VAL A 206 -38.34 58.99 -12.81
N GLN A 207 -37.26 59.77 -12.79
CA GLN A 207 -35.98 59.36 -13.36
C GLN A 207 -35.37 58.15 -12.63
N LYS A 208 -35.34 58.17 -11.30
CA LYS A 208 -34.77 57.08 -10.49
C LYS A 208 -35.64 55.82 -10.54
N TYR A 209 -36.95 55.97 -10.41
CA TYR A 209 -37.92 54.88 -10.42
C TYR A 209 -37.89 54.12 -11.74
N LYS A 210 -37.87 54.84 -12.88
CA LYS A 210 -37.78 54.23 -14.21
C LYS A 210 -36.52 53.36 -14.35
N LYS A 211 -35.37 53.82 -13.81
CA LYS A 211 -34.11 53.05 -13.84
C LYS A 211 -34.21 51.79 -12.99
N LEU A 212 -34.75 51.88 -11.77
CA LEU A 212 -34.94 50.74 -10.87
C LEU A 212 -35.89 49.70 -11.49
N ARG A 213 -37.07 50.13 -11.95
CA ARG A 213 -38.04 49.24 -12.62
C ARG A 213 -37.49 48.60 -13.88
N HIS A 214 -36.77 49.35 -14.72
CA HIS A 214 -36.10 48.76 -15.88
C HIS A 214 -35.12 47.65 -15.49
N SER A 215 -34.31 47.90 -14.46
CA SER A 215 -33.33 46.92 -13.95
C SER A 215 -34.02 45.68 -13.35
N TYR A 216 -35.09 45.87 -12.58
CA TYR A 216 -35.92 44.78 -12.07
C TYR A 216 -36.48 43.91 -13.20
N HIS A 217 -37.17 44.51 -14.18
CA HIS A 217 -37.79 43.75 -15.27
C HIS A 217 -36.76 43.03 -16.14
N LYS A 218 -35.60 43.65 -16.39
CA LYS A 218 -34.48 42.98 -17.10
C LYS A 218 -34.03 41.70 -16.37
N ARG A 219 -33.88 41.77 -15.05
CA ARG A 219 -33.54 40.59 -14.23
C ARG A 219 -34.66 39.57 -14.19
N ALA A 220 -35.92 40.00 -14.07
CA ALA A 220 -37.09 39.11 -14.07
C ALA A 220 -37.21 38.29 -15.36
N LEU A 221 -37.02 38.93 -16.53
CA LEU A 221 -37.00 38.24 -17.82
C LEU A 221 -35.84 37.25 -17.92
N THR A 222 -34.65 37.64 -17.43
CA THR A 222 -33.47 36.76 -17.42
C THR A 222 -33.70 35.54 -16.52
N HIS A 223 -34.29 35.74 -15.33
CA HIS A 223 -34.63 34.68 -14.39
C HIS A 223 -35.68 33.72 -14.95
N LEU A 224 -36.73 34.24 -15.58
CA LEU A 224 -37.77 33.44 -16.23
C LEU A 224 -37.20 32.60 -17.38
N ALA A 225 -36.37 33.18 -18.24
CA ALA A 225 -35.71 32.47 -19.32
C ALA A 225 -34.79 31.36 -18.79
N ALA A 226 -33.95 31.66 -17.80
CA ALA A 226 -33.05 30.67 -17.20
C ALA A 226 -33.79 29.53 -16.49
N LYS A 227 -34.91 29.82 -15.80
CA LYS A 227 -35.74 28.82 -15.13
C LYS A 227 -36.43 27.89 -16.11
N THR A 228 -36.96 28.43 -17.22
CA THR A 228 -37.63 27.64 -18.26
C THR A 228 -36.66 26.77 -19.06
N SER A 229 -35.44 27.24 -19.31
CA SER A 229 -34.38 26.44 -19.97
C SER A 229 -33.81 25.33 -19.10
N ALA A 230 -33.91 25.43 -17.77
CA ALA A 230 -33.40 24.42 -16.84
C ALA A 230 -34.37 23.25 -16.59
N THR A 231 -35.63 23.38 -17.03
CA THR A 231 -36.70 22.39 -16.85
C THR A 231 -37.06 21.60 -18.10
N GLY A 232 -36.36 21.83 -19.22
CA GLY A 232 -36.51 21.06 -20.47
C GLY A 232 -35.29 20.19 -20.71
#